data_AF-A0A494XQJ6-F1
#
_entry.id   AF-A0A494XQJ6-F1
#
_cell.length_a   1.000
_cell.length_b   1.000
_cell.length_c   1.000
_cell.angle_alpha   90.00
_cell.angle_beta   90.00
_cell.angle_gamma   90.00
#
_symmetry.space_group_name_H-M   'P 1'
#
loop_
_entity.id
_entity.type
_entity.pdbx_description
1 polymer ?
#
loop_
_entity_poly.entity_id
_entity_poly.type
_entity_poly.pdbx_seq_one_letter_code
_entity_poly.pdbx_strand_id
1 'polypeptide(L)'
;MKHSELRTLQAQINPHLLYNSLDYINCVAINHRLPDISDMVQKLVSFYKLGLNKGQDYVSLQDELEHVKAYAAIQNLRYPDSIRLIIDVPEKLLDCPISKITLQPIVENAIVHGILESDEEQGTILISVVNQDEALQWKFFCR
;
A
#
# COMPACT_ATOMS: atom_id res chain seq x y z
N MET A 1 8.89 -0.93 -22.56
CA MET A 1 10.12 -1.17 -21.77
C MET A 1 9.90 -1.10 -20.25
N LYS A 2 9.04 -0.22 -19.69
CA LYS A 2 8.80 -0.18 -18.22
C LYS A 2 8.12 -1.41 -17.58
N HIS A 3 7.38 -2.22 -18.35
CA HIS A 3 6.78 -3.44 -17.81
C HIS A 3 7.76 -4.61 -17.63
N SER A 4 8.86 -4.68 -18.39
CA SER A 4 9.77 -5.82 -18.32
C SER A 4 10.65 -5.76 -17.07
N GLU A 5 11.08 -4.58 -16.64
CA GLU A 5 11.90 -4.41 -15.43
C GLU A 5 11.10 -4.71 -14.16
N LEU A 6 9.84 -4.25 -14.09
CA LEU A 6 8.91 -4.59 -13.01
C LEU A 6 8.64 -6.10 -12.92
N ARG A 7 8.46 -6.78 -14.05
CA ARG A 7 8.33 -8.25 -14.08
C ARG A 7 9.61 -8.95 -13.66
N THR A 8 10.78 -8.46 -14.06
CA THR A 8 12.07 -9.05 -13.68
C THR A 8 12.35 -8.93 -12.18
N LEU A 9 12.03 -7.79 -11.55
CA LEU A 9 12.14 -7.64 -10.10
C LEU A 9 11.11 -8.49 -9.34
N GLN A 10 9.85 -8.51 -9.80
CA GLN A 10 8.80 -9.35 -9.20
C GLN A 10 9.06 -10.85 -9.35
N ALA A 11 9.77 -11.26 -10.40
CA ALA A 11 10.12 -12.66 -10.66
C ALA A 11 11.20 -13.22 -9.71
N GLN A 12 11.97 -12.36 -9.02
CA GLN A 12 13.06 -12.78 -8.14
C GLN A 12 12.63 -13.03 -6.68
N ILE A 13 11.45 -12.57 -6.28
CA ILE A 13 10.90 -12.86 -4.94
C ILE A 13 10.01 -14.09 -5.05
N ASN A 14 10.42 -15.20 -4.43
CA ASN A 14 9.54 -16.36 -4.27
C ASN A 14 8.46 -16.02 -3.22
N PRO A 15 7.18 -15.85 -3.62
CA PRO A 15 6.11 -15.47 -2.68
C PRO A 15 6.02 -16.42 -1.50
N HIS A 16 6.17 -17.71 -1.77
CA HIS A 16 6.07 -18.76 -0.76
C HIS A 16 7.21 -18.65 0.26
N LEU A 17 8.43 -18.41 -0.19
CA LEU A 17 9.55 -18.19 0.73
C LEU A 17 9.32 -16.93 1.58
N LEU A 18 8.85 -15.83 0.98
CA LEU A 18 8.59 -14.58 1.70
C LEU A 18 7.53 -14.77 2.80
N TYR A 19 6.39 -15.38 2.47
CA TYR A 19 5.33 -15.66 3.46
C TYR A 19 5.84 -16.56 4.58
N ASN A 20 6.54 -17.64 4.24
CA ASN A 20 7.07 -18.56 5.26
C ASN A 20 8.10 -17.88 6.18
N SER A 21 8.95 -17.02 5.62
CA SER A 21 9.92 -16.26 6.42
C SER A 21 9.23 -15.27 7.34
N LEU A 22 8.27 -14.49 6.84
CA LEU A 22 7.52 -13.53 7.66
C LEU A 22 6.67 -14.24 8.72
N ASP A 23 6.01 -15.35 8.39
CA ASP A 23 5.20 -16.11 9.34
C ASP A 23 6.06 -16.72 10.46
N TYR A 24 7.25 -17.24 10.13
CA TYR A 24 8.20 -17.70 11.14
C TYR A 24 8.65 -16.56 12.07
N ILE A 25 8.99 -15.39 11.53
CA ILE A 25 9.36 -14.21 12.33
C ILE A 25 8.18 -13.80 13.23
N ASN A 26 6.96 -13.80 12.71
CA ASN A 26 5.77 -13.50 13.49
C ASN A 26 5.55 -14.49 14.64
N CYS A 27 5.73 -15.79 14.39
CA CYS A 27 5.66 -16.82 15.44
C CYS A 27 6.70 -16.59 16.53
N VAL A 28 7.94 -16.27 16.16
CA VAL A 28 9.00 -15.93 17.12
C VAL A 28 8.62 -14.69 17.93
N ALA A 29 8.12 -13.63 17.28
CA ALA A 29 7.68 -12.41 17.96
C ALA A 29 6.57 -12.68 18.99
N ILE A 30 5.56 -13.48 18.63
CA ILE A 30 4.47 -13.88 19.53
C ILE A 30 5.01 -14.68 20.73
N ASN A 31 5.87 -15.67 20.48
CA ASN A 31 6.45 -16.50 21.54
C ASN A 31 7.28 -15.70 22.55
N HIS A 32 7.99 -14.66 22.07
CA HIS A 32 8.77 -13.77 22.90
C HIS A 32 7.99 -12.56 23.44
N ARG A 33 6.67 -12.48 23.20
CA ARG A 33 5.80 -11.37 23.62
C ARG A 33 6.30 -10.01 23.14
N LEU A 34 6.67 -9.94 21.86
CA LEU A 34 7.13 -8.73 21.17
C LEU A 34 6.02 -8.21 20.24
N PRO A 35 4.99 -7.53 20.78
CA PRO A 35 3.81 -7.14 20.01
C PRO A 35 4.14 -6.18 18.86
N ASP A 36 5.10 -5.27 19.04
CA ASP A 36 5.48 -4.30 18.01
C ASP A 36 6.12 -4.98 16.79
N ILE A 37 6.90 -6.05 17.01
CA ILE A 37 7.48 -6.84 15.91
C ILE A 37 6.38 -7.61 15.19
N SER A 38 5.45 -8.19 15.93
CA SER A 38 4.31 -8.90 15.35
C SER A 38 3.47 -7.96 14.48
N ASP A 39 3.14 -6.76 14.97
CA ASP A 39 2.42 -5.74 14.20
C ASP A 39 3.19 -5.34 12.93
N MET A 40 4.50 -5.04 13.04
CA MET A 40 5.34 -4.71 11.89
C MET A 40 5.32 -5.81 10.82
N VAL A 41 5.45 -7.07 11.23
CA VAL A 41 5.42 -8.21 10.30
C VAL A 41 4.05 -8.34 9.64
N GLN A 42 2.95 -8.18 10.38
CA GLN A 42 1.59 -8.23 9.82
C GLN A 42 1.36 -7.12 8.78
N LYS A 43 1.85 -5.90 9.03
CA LYS A 43 1.76 -4.80 8.04
C LYS A 43 2.54 -5.12 6.77
N LEU A 44 3.75 -5.69 6.89
CA LEU A 44 4.55 -6.13 5.74
C LEU A 44 3.85 -7.23 4.95
N VAL A 45 3.26 -8.22 5.63
CA VAL A 45 2.48 -9.28 4.99
C VAL A 45 1.31 -8.69 4.18
N SER A 46 0.55 -7.77 4.78
CA SER A 46 -0.56 -7.08 4.08
C SER A 46 -0.08 -6.30 2.86
N PHE A 47 1.03 -5.58 2.96
CA PHE A 47 1.61 -4.83 1.84
C PHE A 47 2.05 -5.75 0.70
N TYR A 48 2.71 -6.88 0.98
CA TYR A 48 3.13 -7.79 -0.10
C TYR A 48 1.99 -8.60 -0.71
N LYS A 49 0.83 -8.69 -0.03
CA LYS A 49 -0.32 -9.48 -0.50
C LYS A 49 -0.77 -9.08 -1.90
N LEU A 50 -0.86 -7.78 -2.20
CA LEU A 50 -1.28 -7.32 -3.51
C LEU A 50 -0.22 -7.62 -4.57
N GLY A 51 1.05 -7.27 -4.33
CA GLY A 51 2.15 -7.47 -5.26
C GLY A 51 2.35 -8.93 -5.66
N LEU A 52 2.17 -9.87 -4.72
CA LEU A 52 2.38 -11.30 -4.92
C LEU A 52 1.19 -12.05 -5.53
N ASN A 53 0.06 -11.39 -5.75
CA ASN A 53 -1.08 -11.96 -6.44
C ASN A 53 -0.73 -12.15 -7.94
N LYS A 54 -0.11 -13.29 -8.26
CA LYS A 54 0.46 -13.60 -9.58
C LYS A 54 -0.66 -13.83 -10.59
N GLY A 55 -0.62 -13.08 -11.69
CA GLY A 55 -1.43 -13.36 -12.89
C GLY A 55 -2.73 -12.58 -13.03
N GLN A 56 -3.07 -11.68 -12.10
CA GLN A 56 -4.19 -10.77 -12.25
C GLN A 56 -3.69 -9.35 -12.55
N ASP A 57 -4.02 -8.86 -13.75
CA ASP A 57 -3.71 -7.48 -14.19
C ASP A 57 -4.66 -6.45 -13.57
N TYR A 58 -5.79 -6.90 -13.04
CA TYR A 58 -6.84 -6.10 -12.41
C TYR A 58 -7.17 -6.61 -11.01
N VAL A 59 -7.45 -5.70 -10.09
CA VAL A 59 -7.85 -5.95 -8.70
C VAL A 59 -9.01 -5.01 -8.35
N SER A 60 -9.71 -5.28 -7.25
CA SER A 60 -10.73 -4.33 -6.78
C SER A 60 -10.08 -3.02 -6.33
N LEU A 61 -10.83 -1.92 -6.40
CA LEU A 61 -10.39 -0.67 -5.80
C LEU A 61 -10.12 -0.85 -4.30
N GLN A 62 -10.93 -1.63 -3.61
CA GLN A 62 -10.69 -1.97 -2.22
C GLN A 62 -9.30 -2.55 -1.98
N ASP A 63 -8.88 -3.52 -2.81
CA ASP A 63 -7.56 -4.15 -2.69
C ASP A 63 -6.42 -3.15 -2.85
N GLU A 64 -6.52 -2.22 -3.81
CA GLU A 64 -5.54 -1.14 -3.99
C GLU A 64 -5.54 -0.15 -2.83
N LEU A 65 -6.71 0.20 -2.29
CA LEU A 65 -6.83 1.09 -1.13
C LEU A 65 -6.22 0.44 0.12
N GLU A 66 -6.46 -0.85 0.36
CA GLU A 66 -5.83 -1.60 1.46
C GLU A 66 -4.32 -1.69 1.29
N HIS A 67 -3.84 -1.85 0.07
CA HIS A 67 -2.41 -1.88 -0.22
C HIS A 67 -1.71 -0.55 0.09
N VAL A 68 -2.29 0.60 -0.32
CA VAL A 68 -1.72 1.91 0.01
C VAL A 68 -1.89 2.28 1.49
N LYS A 69 -2.93 1.78 2.17
CA LYS A 69 -3.04 1.88 3.64
C LYS A 69 -1.90 1.13 4.33
N ALA A 70 -1.63 -0.10 3.91
CA ALA A 70 -0.54 -0.89 4.46
C ALA A 70 0.81 -0.20 4.24
N TYR A 71 1.03 0.38 3.05
CA TYR A 71 2.23 1.16 2.75
C TYR A 71 2.39 2.37 3.68
N ALA A 72 1.35 3.22 3.81
CA ALA A 72 1.40 4.39 4.69
C ALA A 72 1.63 3.99 6.16
N ALA A 73 1.00 2.90 6.61
CA ALA A 73 1.20 2.38 7.96
C ALA A 73 2.64 1.88 8.20
N ILE A 74 3.27 1.24 7.22
CA ILE A 74 4.70 0.87 7.28
C ILE A 74 5.58 2.12 7.38
N GLN A 75 5.30 3.16 6.60
CA GLN A 75 6.07 4.40 6.66
C GLN A 75 5.93 5.09 8.02
N ASN A 76 4.73 5.08 8.61
CA ASN A 76 4.51 5.62 9.95
C ASN A 76 5.19 4.82 11.08
N LEU A 77 5.60 3.55 10.84
CA LEU A 77 6.48 2.86 11.80
C LEU A 77 7.87 3.50 11.87
N ARG A 78 8.32 4.10 10.77
CA ARG A 78 9.63 4.75 10.66
C ARG A 78 9.56 6.24 10.97
N TYR A 79 8.46 6.90 10.60
CA TYR A 79 8.21 8.32 10.79
C TYR A 79 6.88 8.48 11.56
N PRO A 80 6.91 8.32 12.90
CA PRO A 80 5.70 8.29 13.71
C PRO A 80 4.82 9.52 13.49
N ASP A 81 3.54 9.27 13.18
CA ASP A 81 2.50 10.28 12.97
C ASP A 81 2.77 11.30 11.84
N SER A 82 3.76 11.04 10.97
CA SER A 82 4.07 11.94 9.84
C SER A 82 3.04 11.88 8.72
N ILE A 83 2.43 10.72 8.47
CA ILE A 83 1.58 10.52 7.29
C ILE A 83 0.14 10.25 7.74
N ARG A 84 -0.76 11.16 7.39
CA ARG A 84 -2.20 10.97 7.56
C ARG A 84 -2.85 10.58 6.25
N LEU A 85 -3.30 9.33 6.12
CA LEU A 85 -4.04 8.88 4.94
C LEU A 85 -5.56 8.96 5.20
N ILE A 86 -6.27 9.70 4.35
CA ILE A 86 -7.73 9.82 4.37
C ILE A 86 -8.27 9.24 3.06
N ILE A 87 -9.29 8.39 3.17
CA ILE A 87 -9.94 7.74 2.04
C ILE A 87 -11.42 8.12 2.06
N ASP A 88 -11.85 8.78 1.00
CA ASP A 88 -13.22 9.22 0.78
C ASP A 88 -13.72 8.63 -0.54
N VAL A 89 -14.12 7.36 -0.49
CA VAL A 89 -14.56 6.58 -1.64
C VAL A 89 -15.93 5.97 -1.34
N PRO A 90 -16.95 6.22 -2.17
CA PRO A 90 -18.26 5.60 -2.02
C PRO A 90 -18.18 4.07 -2.05
N GLU A 91 -18.85 3.38 -1.12
CA GLU A 91 -18.83 1.90 -1.00
C GLU A 91 -19.13 1.18 -2.32
N LYS A 92 -20.09 1.70 -3.10
CA LYS A 92 -20.47 1.17 -4.42
C LYS A 92 -19.33 1.10 -5.45
N LEU A 93 -18.20 1.79 -5.19
CA LEU A 93 -17.03 1.81 -6.07
C LEU A 93 -15.90 0.89 -5.59
N LEU A 94 -16.00 0.34 -4.38
CA LEU A 94 -14.94 -0.49 -3.79
C LEU A 94 -14.66 -1.76 -4.60
N ASP A 95 -15.71 -2.37 -5.17
CA ASP A 95 -15.59 -3.57 -6.01
C ASP A 95 -15.23 -3.26 -7.48
N CYS A 96 -15.05 -1.97 -7.83
CA CYS A 96 -14.71 -1.60 -9.19
C CYS A 96 -13.34 -2.16 -9.58
N PRO A 97 -13.24 -2.90 -10.72
CA PRO A 97 -11.96 -3.42 -11.16
C PRO A 97 -11.08 -2.29 -11.68
N ILE A 98 -9.90 -2.15 -11.10
CA ILE A 98 -8.87 -1.20 -11.55
C ILE A 98 -7.56 -1.92 -11.83
N SER A 99 -6.69 -1.30 -12.64
CA SER A 99 -5.40 -1.89 -12.93
C SER A 99 -4.58 -2.00 -11.65
N LYS A 100 -3.95 -3.15 -11.46
CA LYS A 100 -3.08 -3.41 -10.31
C LYS A 100 -1.89 -2.42 -10.29
N ILE A 101 -1.54 -1.95 -9.10
CA ILE A 101 -0.47 -0.99 -8.81
C ILE A 101 -0.75 0.39 -9.43
N THR A 102 -2.01 0.84 -9.40
CA THR A 102 -2.39 2.18 -9.89
C THR A 102 -2.18 3.25 -8.83
N LEU A 103 -2.63 2.99 -7.59
CA LEU A 103 -2.58 3.98 -6.51
C LEU A 103 -1.20 4.05 -5.86
N GLN A 104 -0.50 2.92 -5.80
CA GLN A 104 0.82 2.80 -5.18
C GLN A 104 1.82 3.88 -5.65
N PRO A 105 2.15 4.06 -6.95
CA PRO A 105 3.14 5.06 -7.35
C PRO A 105 2.75 6.50 -7.00
N ILE A 106 1.44 6.79 -6.94
CA ILE A 106 0.93 8.12 -6.59
C ILE A 106 1.13 8.38 -5.09
N VAL A 107 0.74 7.41 -4.26
CA VAL A 107 0.89 7.51 -2.80
C VAL A 107 2.35 7.46 -2.38
N GLU A 108 3.18 6.64 -3.02
CA GLU A 108 4.63 6.61 -2.80
C GLU A 108 5.27 7.97 -3.08
N ASN A 109 4.94 8.58 -4.23
CA ASN A 109 5.45 9.90 -4.56
C ASN A 109 4.98 10.97 -3.58
N ALA A 110 3.71 10.94 -3.16
CA ALA A 110 3.17 11.90 -2.19
C ALA A 110 3.85 11.77 -0.82
N ILE A 111 4.13 10.56 -0.36
CA ILE A 111 4.83 10.34 0.91
C ILE A 111 6.29 10.78 0.80
N VAL A 112 7.04 10.25 -0.18
CA VAL A 112 8.49 10.47 -0.26
C VAL A 112 8.79 11.93 -0.59
N HIS A 113 8.21 12.46 -1.66
CA HIS A 113 8.54 13.79 -2.16
C HIS A 113 7.62 14.89 -1.63
N GLY A 114 6.38 14.55 -1.27
CA GLY A 114 5.41 15.53 -0.78
C GLY A 114 5.50 15.77 0.73
N ILE A 115 5.75 14.73 1.52
CA ILE A 115 5.73 14.80 2.99
C ILE A 115 7.15 14.75 3.57
N LEU A 116 7.90 13.69 3.27
CA LEU A 116 9.19 13.42 3.92
C LEU A 116 10.32 14.36 3.47
N GLU A 117 10.19 14.98 2.29
CA GLU A 117 11.12 16.01 1.80
C GLU A 117 10.64 17.44 2.11
N SER A 118 9.49 17.60 2.77
CA SER A 118 8.98 18.91 3.20
C SER A 118 9.63 19.38 4.50
N ASP A 119 9.66 20.69 4.74
CA ASP A 119 10.22 21.27 5.97
C ASP A 119 9.52 20.79 7.25
N GLU A 120 8.22 20.45 7.15
CA GLU A 120 7.42 20.00 8.29
C GLU A 120 7.53 18.49 8.54
N GLU A 121 8.00 17.70 7.57
CA GLU A 121 8.07 16.22 7.60
C GLU A 121 6.75 15.53 8.02
N GLN A 122 5.62 16.23 7.85
CA GLN A 122 4.27 15.79 8.20
C GLN A 122 3.28 16.24 7.14
N GLY A 123 2.27 15.42 6.86
CA GLY A 123 1.25 15.79 5.88
C GLY A 123 0.08 14.83 5.78
N THR A 124 -0.92 15.25 5.00
CA THR A 124 -2.16 14.52 4.77
C THR A 124 -2.33 14.18 3.29
N ILE A 125 -2.58 12.90 3.02
CA ILE A 125 -2.94 12.38 1.71
C ILE A 125 -4.44 12.07 1.70
N LEU A 126 -5.20 12.75 0.85
CA LEU A 126 -6.61 12.45 0.60
C LEU A 126 -6.73 11.72 -0.73
N ILE A 127 -7.30 10.51 -0.69
CA ILE A 127 -7.73 9.74 -1.86
C ILE A 127 -9.25 9.84 -1.93
N SER A 128 -9.76 10.46 -3.00
CA SER A 128 -11.20 10.51 -3.23
C SER A 128 -11.56 10.11 -4.65
N VAL A 129 -12.71 9.45 -4.78
CA VAL A 129 -13.27 9.02 -6.07
C VAL A 129 -14.68 9.56 -6.20
N VAL A 130 -14.90 10.38 -7.22
CA VAL A 130 -16.22 10.92 -7.55
C VAL A 130 -16.66 10.40 -8.92
N ASN A 131 -17.93 10.02 -9.00
CA ASN A 131 -18.58 9.68 -10.27
C ASN A 131 -19.05 11.00 -10.90
N GLN A 132 -18.46 11.40 -12.03
CA GLN A 132 -18.86 12.56 -12.82
C GLN A 132 -19.07 12.11 -14.27
N ASP A 133 -20.28 12.35 -14.81
CA ASP A 133 -20.60 12.19 -16.24
C ASP A 133 -20.11 10.86 -16.86
N GLU A 134 -20.50 9.74 -16.26
CA GLU A 134 -20.15 8.36 -16.67
C GLU A 134 -18.65 7.99 -16.57
N ALA A 135 -17.80 8.85 -16.01
CA ALA A 135 -16.39 8.59 -15.75
C ALA A 135 -16.03 8.67 -14.25
N LEU A 136 -15.09 7.82 -13.82
CA LEU A 136 -14.51 7.90 -12.47
C LEU A 136 -13.38 8.92 -12.47
N GLN A 137 -13.50 9.96 -11.63
CA GLN A 137 -12.42 10.92 -11.40
C GLN A 137 -11.71 10.65 -10.08
N TRP A 138 -10.39 10.57 -10.14
CA TRP A 138 -9.50 10.46 -9.00
C TRP A 138 -9.03 11.84 -8.58
N LYS A 139 -9.17 12.18 -7.30
CA LYS A 139 -8.54 13.38 -6.73
C LYS A 139 -7.59 12.95 -5.63
N PHE A 140 -6.32 13.28 -5.82
CA PHE A 140 -5.25 13.13 -4.85
C PHE A 140 -4.88 14.51 -4.35
N PHE A 141 -4.95 14.71 -3.04
CA PHE A 141 -4.49 15.94 -2.41
C PHE A 141 -3.42 15.59 -1.38
N CYS A 142 -2.27 16.23 -1.49
CA CYS A 142 -1.17 16.13 -0.54
C CYS A 142 -0.95 17.54 0.01
N ARG A 143 -1.00 17.69 1.33
CA ARG A 143 -0.70 18.93 2.04
C ARG A 143 0.19 18.64 3.22
#